data_AF-A0A382GK36-F1
#
_entry.id   AF-A0A382GK36-F1
#
_cell.length_a   1.000
_cell.length_b   1.000
_cell.length_c   1.000
_cell.angle_alpha   90.00
_cell.angle_beta   90.00
_cell.angle_gamma   90.00
#
_symmetry.space_group_name_H-M   'P 1'
#
loop_
_entity.id
_entity.type
_entity.pdbx_description
1 polymer ?
#
loop_
_entity_poly.entity_id
_entity_poly.type
_entity_poly.pdbx_seq_one_letter_code
_entity_poly.pdbx_strand_id
1 'polypeptide(L)'
;NDITIPNLDQAPRHDNTTASGTLSTMTSSDNITWEGIFMPTFPNTEDWTNRLVLSDNFTDVDNNTGTGASTSNYMVDDIYPIVHGPPTIYLDVLDRGNDDLILWAQHYSEGRDTVGQTSGGGGDAYLYVNFQEPVTASYNSDNATTNVASFSNADIDLDNATGTLRTMGAIDNDNKTIWRAQFKPTLDREVDNNTITLEATWTDQVGNPGTSVTTSNFVVETYRPQATFTITIADNTTCPASLCGNSRPALGPGDNGTLRVVFSDPNPEPIFNFSSDADIDNTSYVTLSTMTTIDNDTTWEGVFTPVDNSTGAGNQGQDTQASSYNIRFLLRDGSFRDNKGNPGDDVYSPYFVVDTKAPYVTEVKLYDGIDNLEDSTLDGSATFNNRCIPVHSDIYVTFDYFINPTSITTNAADTICRNETIKMSSDNFSTCVKIAHPPAASNSNKTFKLDPVDNLTYNTTYTVRVETGVEDALENNMTSQFTHSDGFRTSAF
;
A
#
# COMPACT_ATOMS: atom_id res chain seq x y z
N ASN A 1 65.21 -37.95 4.55
CA ASN A 1 64.96 -39.18 5.34
C ASN A 1 64.17 -38.87 6.59
N ASP A 2 64.40 -37.72 7.23
CA ASP A 2 63.68 -37.36 8.46
C ASP A 2 62.29 -36.75 8.20
N ILE A 3 61.96 -36.45 6.94
CA ILE A 3 60.62 -35.99 6.54
C ILE A 3 59.91 -37.15 5.84
N THR A 4 58.74 -37.52 6.37
CA THR A 4 57.83 -38.50 5.78
C THR A 4 56.82 -37.79 4.88
N ILE A 5 56.67 -38.31 3.66
CA ILE A 5 55.63 -37.92 2.71
C ILE A 5 54.53 -38.99 2.81
N PRO A 6 53.27 -38.62 3.06
CA PRO A 6 52.17 -39.59 3.17
C PRO A 6 51.85 -40.20 1.80
N ASN A 7 51.31 -41.41 1.82
CA ASN A 7 50.70 -42.00 0.63
C ASN A 7 49.33 -41.40 0.38
N LEU A 8 48.92 -41.34 -0.87
CA LEU A 8 47.58 -40.97 -1.28
C LEU A 8 46.59 -41.99 -0.71
N ASP A 9 45.62 -41.52 0.05
CA ASP A 9 44.63 -42.35 0.73
C ASP A 9 43.18 -41.95 0.42
N GLN A 10 42.99 -40.93 -0.43
CA GLN A 10 41.68 -40.51 -0.93
C GLN A 10 41.45 -40.83 -2.41
N ALA A 11 40.18 -41.01 -2.76
CA ALA A 11 39.76 -41.34 -4.12
C ALA A 11 40.04 -40.14 -5.06
N PRO A 12 40.36 -40.38 -6.34
CA PRO A 12 40.25 -41.67 -7.04
C PRO A 12 41.50 -42.54 -7.01
N ARG A 13 42.66 -42.01 -6.57
CA ARG A 13 43.91 -42.79 -6.40
C ARG A 13 44.26 -42.97 -4.91
N HIS A 14 43.52 -43.85 -4.24
CA HIS A 14 43.66 -44.17 -2.80
C HIS A 14 44.41 -45.49 -2.55
N ASP A 15 45.43 -45.79 -3.34
CA ASP A 15 46.09 -47.10 -3.26
C ASP A 15 46.91 -47.30 -1.96
N ASN A 16 47.06 -46.27 -1.13
CA ASN A 16 47.79 -46.26 0.14
C ASN A 16 49.25 -46.74 0.00
N THR A 17 49.80 -46.68 -1.23
CA THR A 17 51.16 -47.12 -1.58
C THR A 17 51.91 -46.10 -2.43
N THR A 18 51.18 -45.23 -3.14
CA THR A 18 51.71 -44.14 -3.95
C THR A 18 51.89 -42.91 -3.06
N ALA A 19 53.12 -42.42 -2.93
CA ALA A 19 53.40 -41.19 -2.21
C ALA A 19 52.67 -39.99 -2.84
N SER A 20 52.17 -39.06 -2.01
CA SER A 20 51.53 -37.81 -2.45
C SER A 20 52.48 -36.83 -3.15
N GLY A 21 53.79 -37.09 -3.11
CA GLY A 21 54.79 -36.35 -3.87
C GLY A 21 56.21 -36.84 -3.60
N THR A 22 57.17 -36.02 -4.03
CA THR A 22 58.59 -36.21 -3.77
C THR A 22 59.19 -34.93 -3.18
N LEU A 23 60.20 -35.06 -2.33
CA LEU A 23 60.93 -33.93 -1.77
C LEU A 23 62.38 -34.02 -2.24
N SER A 24 62.90 -32.93 -2.81
CA SER A 24 64.31 -32.86 -3.20
C SER A 24 65.22 -33.02 -1.99
N THR A 25 66.51 -33.28 -2.22
CA THR A 25 67.50 -33.23 -1.14
C THR A 25 67.44 -31.86 -0.46
N MET A 26 67.23 -31.86 0.85
CA MET A 26 67.25 -30.64 1.65
C MET A 26 68.68 -30.10 1.71
N THR A 27 68.84 -28.79 1.49
CA THR A 27 70.13 -28.11 1.55
C THR A 27 70.10 -26.99 2.58
N SER A 28 71.24 -26.69 3.21
CA SER A 28 71.37 -25.64 4.20
C SER A 28 72.69 -24.90 4.01
N SER A 29 72.70 -23.59 4.26
CA SER A 29 73.91 -22.76 4.25
C SER A 29 74.41 -22.41 5.65
N ASP A 30 73.57 -22.58 6.68
CA ASP A 30 73.82 -22.19 8.07
C ASP A 30 73.66 -23.35 9.07
N ASN A 31 73.29 -24.55 8.60
CA ASN A 31 72.92 -25.73 9.39
C ASN A 31 71.73 -25.52 10.34
N ILE A 32 70.95 -24.46 10.14
CA ILE A 32 69.78 -24.12 10.94
C ILE A 32 68.54 -24.14 10.04
N THR A 33 68.59 -23.46 8.91
CA THR A 33 67.52 -23.40 7.93
C THR A 33 67.79 -24.37 6.79
N TRP A 34 66.83 -25.24 6.52
CA TRP A 34 66.92 -26.25 5.46
C TRP A 34 65.83 -25.99 4.43
N GLU A 35 66.22 -26.02 3.15
CA GLU A 35 65.33 -25.77 2.02
C GLU A 35 65.32 -26.97 1.07
N GLY A 36 64.14 -27.30 0.56
CA GLY A 36 63.93 -28.31 -0.46
C GLY A 36 62.65 -28.02 -1.24
N ILE A 37 62.54 -28.63 -2.42
CA ILE A 37 61.40 -28.45 -3.32
C ILE A 37 60.52 -29.68 -3.21
N PHE A 38 59.26 -29.48 -2.82
CA PHE A 38 58.23 -30.52 -2.88
C PHE A 38 57.59 -30.52 -4.27
N MET A 39 57.54 -31.70 -4.90
CA MET A 39 56.88 -31.92 -6.17
C MET A 39 55.72 -32.89 -5.95
N PRO A 40 54.45 -32.44 -6.01
CA PRO A 40 53.29 -33.32 -5.86
C PRO A 40 53.25 -34.40 -6.95
N THR A 41 52.63 -35.54 -6.64
CA THR A 41 52.44 -36.64 -7.59
C THR A 41 51.31 -36.29 -8.55
N PHE A 42 51.59 -36.28 -9.86
CA PHE A 42 50.62 -36.08 -10.96
C PHE A 42 50.95 -37.04 -12.12
N PRO A 43 50.01 -37.36 -13.04
CA PRO A 43 48.65 -36.83 -13.16
C PRO A 43 47.54 -37.77 -12.66
N ASN A 44 46.29 -37.29 -12.58
CA ASN A 44 45.05 -37.94 -12.12
C ASN A 44 45.08 -38.35 -10.64
N THR A 45 45.34 -37.39 -9.77
CA THR A 45 45.41 -37.55 -8.32
C THR A 45 44.51 -36.54 -7.68
N GLU A 46 43.81 -36.94 -6.62
CA GLU A 46 43.00 -36.07 -5.79
C GLU A 46 43.13 -36.57 -4.35
N ASP A 47 43.64 -35.73 -3.46
CA ASP A 47 43.75 -36.01 -2.03
C ASP A 47 43.77 -34.70 -1.23
N TRP A 48 42.80 -34.56 -0.33
CA TRP A 48 42.48 -33.32 0.37
C TRP A 48 43.22 -33.15 1.71
N THR A 49 43.83 -34.21 2.24
CA THR A 49 44.32 -34.23 3.63
C THR A 49 45.73 -34.80 3.77
N ASN A 50 46.69 -34.23 3.05
CA ASN A 50 48.09 -34.65 3.15
C ASN A 50 48.88 -33.82 4.16
N ARG A 51 49.79 -34.44 4.91
CA ARG A 51 50.68 -33.74 5.86
C ARG A 51 52.10 -34.27 5.81
N LEU A 52 53.08 -33.39 5.63
CA LEU A 52 54.48 -33.75 5.78
C LEU A 52 54.82 -33.84 7.28
N VAL A 53 55.53 -34.89 7.67
CA VAL A 53 55.91 -35.15 9.07
C VAL A 53 57.42 -35.21 9.21
N LEU A 54 58.01 -34.25 9.91
CA LEU A 54 59.39 -34.28 10.36
C LEU A 54 59.47 -35.16 11.63
N SER A 55 60.30 -36.21 11.60
CA SER A 55 60.57 -37.04 12.77
C SER A 55 61.48 -36.34 13.78
N ASP A 56 61.55 -36.91 14.98
CA ASP A 56 62.40 -36.46 16.09
C ASP A 56 63.83 -37.04 16.03
N ASN A 57 64.16 -37.81 14.99
CA ASN A 57 65.41 -38.57 14.89
C ASN A 57 66.64 -37.75 14.48
N PHE A 58 66.51 -36.45 14.18
CA PHE A 58 67.65 -35.58 13.92
C PHE A 58 68.33 -35.15 15.23
N THR A 59 69.60 -34.75 15.16
CA THR A 59 70.36 -34.31 16.33
C THR A 59 71.10 -33.01 16.06
N ASP A 60 71.32 -32.22 17.11
CA ASP A 60 72.24 -31.09 17.04
C ASP A 60 73.72 -31.54 17.12
N VAL A 61 74.64 -30.56 17.09
CA VAL A 61 76.10 -30.83 17.16
C VAL A 61 76.56 -31.49 18.46
N ASP A 62 75.76 -31.41 19.52
CA ASP A 62 76.03 -31.99 20.83
C ASP A 62 75.29 -33.33 21.05
N ASN A 63 74.66 -33.86 19.99
CA ASN A 63 73.83 -35.08 19.97
C ASN A 63 72.52 -35.00 20.78
N ASN A 64 71.98 -33.80 21.01
CA ASN A 64 70.64 -33.68 21.57
C ASN A 64 69.61 -34.03 20.49
N THR A 65 68.66 -34.91 20.82
CA THR A 65 67.57 -35.32 19.93
C THR A 65 66.63 -34.15 19.62
N GLY A 66 66.26 -34.03 18.36
CA GLY A 66 65.32 -33.02 17.87
C GLY A 66 63.88 -33.27 18.32
N THR A 67 63.01 -32.34 17.97
CA THR A 67 61.56 -32.48 18.14
C THR A 67 60.89 -32.61 16.78
N GLY A 68 60.03 -33.61 16.63
CA GLY A 68 59.24 -33.75 15.41
C GLY A 68 58.26 -32.59 15.21
N ALA A 69 57.88 -32.38 13.96
CA ALA A 69 56.95 -31.32 13.57
C ALA A 69 56.12 -31.78 12.38
N SER A 70 55.09 -31.01 12.04
CA SER A 70 54.32 -31.30 10.84
C SER A 70 53.70 -30.06 10.25
N THR A 71 53.44 -30.13 8.95
CA THR A 71 52.83 -29.03 8.21
C THR A 71 51.34 -28.90 8.52
N SER A 72 50.73 -27.80 8.08
CA SER A 72 49.30 -27.79 7.78
C SER A 72 48.98 -28.80 6.67
N ASN A 73 47.70 -29.13 6.50
CA ASN A 73 47.28 -29.97 5.38
C ASN A 73 47.59 -29.29 4.03
N TYR A 74 48.05 -30.07 3.06
CA TYR A 74 48.12 -29.70 1.66
C TYR A 74 47.25 -30.62 0.80
N MET A 75 46.79 -30.10 -0.32
CA MET A 75 45.98 -30.81 -1.30
C MET A 75 46.85 -31.20 -2.48
N VAL A 76 46.58 -32.37 -3.06
CA VAL A 76 47.16 -32.80 -4.35
C VAL A 76 46.00 -33.11 -5.25
N ASP A 77 45.77 -32.25 -6.24
CA ASP A 77 44.59 -32.36 -7.09
C ASP A 77 44.85 -31.78 -8.49
N ASP A 78 44.61 -32.59 -9.52
CA ASP A 78 44.59 -32.21 -10.95
C ASP A 78 43.37 -32.76 -11.70
N ILE A 79 42.33 -33.17 -10.96
CA ILE A 79 41.10 -33.73 -11.51
C ILE A 79 40.07 -32.63 -11.61
N TYR A 80 39.40 -32.53 -12.76
CA TYR A 80 38.41 -31.47 -12.95
C TYR A 80 37.08 -31.85 -12.29
N PRO A 81 36.34 -30.89 -11.71
CA PRO A 81 35.05 -31.14 -11.05
C PRO A 81 34.08 -31.99 -11.87
N ILE A 82 34.06 -31.79 -13.20
CA ILE A 82 33.17 -32.48 -14.13
C ILE A 82 33.34 -34.01 -14.12
N VAL A 83 34.50 -34.52 -13.68
CA VAL A 83 34.77 -35.96 -13.58
C VAL A 83 33.87 -36.61 -12.53
N HIS A 84 33.47 -35.87 -11.49
CA HIS A 84 32.52 -36.31 -10.47
C HIS A 84 31.05 -36.00 -10.82
N GLY A 85 30.82 -35.36 -11.97
CA GLY A 85 29.50 -34.99 -12.48
C GLY A 85 29.38 -33.49 -12.76
N PRO A 86 28.34 -33.07 -13.50
CA PRO A 86 28.10 -31.64 -13.69
C PRO A 86 27.64 -30.99 -12.38
N PRO A 87 27.94 -29.68 -12.16
CA PRO A 87 27.27 -28.93 -11.12
C PRO A 87 25.76 -28.87 -11.39
N THR A 88 24.96 -28.64 -10.36
CA THR A 88 23.51 -28.42 -10.51
C THR A 88 23.15 -27.03 -10.00
N ILE A 89 22.25 -26.35 -10.70
CA ILE A 89 21.69 -25.06 -10.31
C ILE A 89 20.17 -25.11 -10.40
N TYR A 90 19.47 -24.63 -9.38
CA TYR A 90 18.00 -24.56 -9.38
C TYR A 90 17.49 -23.43 -8.47
N LEU A 91 16.27 -22.97 -8.76
CA LEU A 91 15.51 -22.08 -7.88
C LEU A 91 14.56 -22.91 -7.02
N ASP A 92 14.39 -22.45 -5.79
CA ASP A 92 13.46 -22.98 -4.80
C ASP A 92 12.62 -21.83 -4.28
N VAL A 93 11.30 -21.90 -4.46
CA VAL A 93 10.37 -20.88 -3.98
C VAL A 93 9.76 -21.39 -2.67
N LEU A 94 10.20 -20.80 -1.56
CA LEU A 94 9.88 -21.29 -0.22
C LEU A 94 8.38 -21.57 -0.01
N ASP A 95 8.09 -22.71 0.61
CA ASP A 95 6.75 -23.18 0.96
C ASP A 95 5.80 -23.39 -0.25
N ARG A 96 6.35 -23.53 -1.46
CA ARG A 96 5.58 -23.86 -2.66
C ARG A 96 5.97 -25.23 -3.22
N GLY A 97 5.01 -25.87 -3.89
CA GLY A 97 5.24 -27.10 -4.63
C GLY A 97 5.60 -26.87 -6.11
N ASN A 98 5.60 -25.61 -6.56
CA ASN A 98 5.94 -25.21 -7.92
C ASN A 98 6.96 -24.07 -7.86
N ASP A 99 8.21 -24.40 -8.14
CA ASP A 99 9.34 -23.47 -8.13
C ASP A 99 9.50 -22.72 -9.46
N ASP A 100 8.78 -23.16 -10.50
CA ASP A 100 8.82 -22.55 -11.83
C ASP A 100 7.94 -21.29 -11.92
N LEU A 101 7.19 -20.93 -10.87
CA LEU A 101 6.30 -19.76 -10.86
C LEU A 101 6.51 -18.89 -9.63
N ILE A 102 7.09 -17.72 -9.88
CA ILE A 102 7.32 -16.68 -8.90
C ILE A 102 6.16 -15.68 -8.98
N LEU A 103 5.18 -15.81 -8.08
CA LEU A 103 4.05 -14.88 -7.97
C LEU A 103 4.38 -13.73 -7.04
N TRP A 104 3.69 -12.60 -7.16
CA TRP A 104 3.69 -11.57 -6.14
C TRP A 104 3.36 -12.16 -4.74
N ALA A 105 4.14 -11.81 -3.73
CA ALA A 105 3.89 -12.24 -2.35
C ALA A 105 3.85 -11.05 -1.40
N GLN A 106 2.82 -11.01 -0.55
CA GLN A 106 2.78 -10.19 0.67
C GLN A 106 3.62 -10.87 1.74
N HIS A 107 4.91 -10.59 1.83
CA HIS A 107 5.61 -10.90 3.08
C HIS A 107 5.28 -9.84 4.12
N TYR A 108 4.32 -10.16 4.99
CA TYR A 108 4.15 -9.55 6.31
C TYR A 108 5.12 -10.21 7.29
N SER A 109 6.41 -9.97 7.13
CA SER A 109 7.39 -10.34 8.16
C SER A 109 8.42 -9.22 8.31
N GLU A 110 8.28 -8.54 9.44
CA GLU A 110 9.05 -7.42 10.00
C GLU A 110 10.46 -7.22 9.41
N GLY A 111 10.63 -6.12 8.68
CA GLY A 111 11.95 -5.63 8.29
C GLY A 111 11.89 -4.83 7.00
N ARG A 112 11.76 -3.51 7.11
CA ARG A 112 12.11 -2.62 5.99
C ARG A 112 13.52 -2.96 5.54
N ASP A 113 13.67 -3.45 4.31
CA ASP A 113 14.97 -3.40 3.65
C ASP A 113 15.43 -1.93 3.66
N THR A 114 16.70 -1.71 3.94
CA THR A 114 17.37 -0.40 3.92
C THR A 114 17.24 0.35 2.59
N VAL A 115 16.75 -0.32 1.54
CA VAL A 115 16.17 0.31 0.35
C VAL A 115 14.66 0.34 0.53
N GLY A 116 14.08 1.52 0.80
CA GLY A 116 12.66 1.72 1.16
C GLY A 116 11.62 1.34 0.10
N GLN A 117 11.67 0.11 -0.42
CA GLN A 117 10.61 -0.52 -1.19
C GLN A 117 9.67 -1.22 -0.20
N THR A 118 8.43 -0.76 -0.18
CA THR A 118 7.34 -1.35 0.58
C THR A 118 7.14 -2.80 0.15
N SER A 119 7.09 -3.67 1.14
CA SER A 119 6.85 -5.12 1.07
C SER A 119 5.85 -5.53 0.00
N GLY A 120 6.33 -6.35 -0.93
CA GLY A 120 5.57 -6.97 -2.01
C GLY A 120 6.56 -7.39 -3.10
N GLY A 121 6.96 -8.65 -3.15
CA GLY A 121 7.96 -9.15 -4.10
C GLY A 121 8.12 -10.65 -3.99
N GLY A 122 8.11 -11.34 -5.13
CA GLY A 122 7.49 -12.65 -5.29
C GLY A 122 8.02 -13.87 -4.51
N GLY A 123 7.74 -13.92 -3.20
CA GLY A 123 8.08 -15.05 -2.34
C GLY A 123 9.56 -15.10 -2.02
N ASP A 124 9.92 -15.84 -0.97
CA ASP A 124 11.31 -16.09 -0.61
C ASP A 124 11.92 -17.12 -1.58
N ALA A 125 12.30 -16.65 -2.78
CA ALA A 125 12.99 -17.46 -3.78
C ALA A 125 14.49 -17.55 -3.47
N TYR A 126 15.04 -18.76 -3.50
CA TYR A 126 16.47 -19.02 -3.29
C TYR A 126 17.06 -19.74 -4.48
N LEU A 127 18.20 -19.26 -4.95
CA LEU A 127 19.04 -19.94 -5.92
C LEU A 127 20.01 -20.86 -5.17
N TYR A 128 20.04 -22.13 -5.53
CA TYR A 128 20.99 -23.11 -5.04
C TYR A 128 21.95 -23.52 -6.15
N VAL A 129 23.24 -23.60 -5.81
CA VAL A 129 24.28 -24.17 -6.66
C VAL A 129 24.95 -25.29 -5.87
N ASN A 130 25.04 -26.46 -6.47
CA ASN A 130 25.74 -27.62 -5.89
C ASN A 130 26.93 -27.98 -6.78
N PHE A 131 28.12 -27.91 -6.21
CA PHE A 131 29.39 -28.26 -6.82
C PHE A 131 29.77 -29.69 -6.43
N GLN A 132 30.40 -30.42 -7.34
CA GLN A 132 30.87 -31.79 -7.04
C GLN A 132 32.16 -31.81 -6.21
N GLU A 133 32.83 -30.66 -6.10
CA GLU A 133 34.02 -30.44 -5.29
C GLU A 133 33.90 -29.12 -4.50
N PRO A 134 34.59 -28.97 -3.36
CA PRO A 134 34.58 -27.74 -2.56
C PRO A 134 35.03 -26.50 -3.34
N VAL A 135 34.31 -25.39 -3.16
CA VAL A 135 34.71 -24.06 -3.66
C VAL A 135 34.85 -23.07 -2.49
N THR A 136 35.50 -21.93 -2.70
CA THR A 136 35.77 -20.95 -1.64
C THR A 136 35.54 -19.50 -2.07
N ALA A 137 34.95 -18.69 -1.18
CA ALA A 137 34.84 -17.24 -1.35
C ALA A 137 36.16 -16.50 -1.04
N SER A 138 37.17 -17.21 -0.54
CA SER A 138 38.47 -16.64 -0.21
C SER A 138 39.52 -17.73 -0.38
N TYR A 139 40.38 -17.52 -1.37
CA TYR A 139 41.46 -18.40 -1.74
C TYR A 139 42.79 -17.79 -1.31
N ASN A 140 43.63 -18.62 -0.69
CA ASN A 140 45.05 -18.31 -0.52
C ASN A 140 45.85 -19.44 -1.17
N SER A 141 46.03 -19.37 -2.50
CA SER A 141 46.77 -20.36 -3.30
C SER A 141 48.23 -20.53 -2.88
N ASP A 142 48.86 -19.47 -2.40
CA ASP A 142 50.34 -19.38 -2.47
C ASP A 142 50.97 -18.55 -1.33
N ASN A 143 50.21 -18.11 -0.33
CA ASN A 143 50.70 -17.19 0.72
C ASN A 143 51.33 -15.88 0.17
N ALA A 144 51.18 -15.60 -1.14
CA ALA A 144 51.86 -14.52 -1.87
C ALA A 144 50.94 -13.71 -2.82
N THR A 145 49.71 -14.18 -3.12
CA THR A 145 48.78 -13.48 -4.03
C THR A 145 47.50 -13.02 -3.35
N THR A 146 46.92 -11.94 -3.88
CA THR A 146 45.64 -11.36 -3.44
C THR A 146 44.50 -12.38 -3.54
N ASN A 147 43.67 -12.42 -2.51
CA ASN A 147 42.49 -13.29 -2.31
C ASN A 147 41.56 -13.31 -3.55
N VAL A 148 41.62 -14.34 -4.40
CA VAL A 148 40.69 -14.54 -5.55
C VAL A 148 39.68 -15.63 -5.20
N ALA A 149 38.39 -15.33 -5.12
CA ALA A 149 37.39 -16.38 -4.85
C ALA A 149 37.37 -17.42 -5.99
N SER A 150 37.27 -18.71 -5.64
CA SER A 150 37.09 -19.77 -6.63
C SER A 150 35.63 -19.85 -7.12
N PHE A 151 34.70 -19.30 -6.34
CA PHE A 151 33.32 -19.05 -6.74
C PHE A 151 32.78 -17.78 -6.08
N SER A 152 32.01 -16.98 -6.83
CA SER A 152 31.34 -15.77 -6.37
C SER A 152 30.07 -15.45 -7.18
N ASN A 153 29.36 -14.38 -6.82
CA ASN A 153 28.27 -13.86 -7.65
C ASN A 153 28.68 -13.46 -9.07
N ALA A 154 29.97 -13.20 -9.32
CA ALA A 154 30.44 -12.87 -10.67
C ALA A 154 30.37 -14.06 -11.62
N ASP A 155 30.27 -15.28 -11.09
CA ASP A 155 30.13 -16.51 -11.87
C ASP A 155 28.65 -16.86 -12.14
N ILE A 156 27.71 -16.00 -11.73
CA ILE A 156 26.28 -16.17 -11.98
C ILE A 156 25.82 -15.11 -12.98
N ASP A 157 25.38 -15.55 -14.15
CA ASP A 157 24.76 -14.73 -15.18
C ASP A 157 23.23 -14.63 -14.95
N LEU A 158 22.75 -13.38 -14.88
CA LEU A 158 21.35 -13.00 -14.70
C LEU A 158 20.79 -12.26 -15.91
N ASP A 159 21.50 -12.18 -17.04
CA ASP A 159 21.11 -11.38 -18.21
C ASP A 159 19.75 -11.81 -18.78
N ASN A 160 19.38 -13.08 -18.62
CA ASN A 160 18.09 -13.62 -19.03
C ASN A 160 17.13 -13.85 -17.84
N ALA A 161 17.37 -13.20 -16.69
CA ALA A 161 16.53 -13.30 -15.51
C ALA A 161 15.98 -11.92 -15.10
N THR A 162 14.69 -11.88 -14.77
CA THR A 162 14.01 -10.64 -14.34
C THR A 162 14.09 -10.49 -12.82
N GLY A 163 15.26 -10.15 -12.31
CA GLY A 163 15.47 -9.99 -10.87
C GLY A 163 16.91 -9.64 -10.50
N THR A 164 17.18 -9.72 -9.21
CA THR A 164 18.51 -9.49 -8.62
C THR A 164 18.86 -10.62 -7.67
N LEU A 165 20.14 -10.88 -7.47
CA LEU A 165 20.62 -11.93 -6.57
C LEU A 165 21.41 -11.31 -5.42
N ARG A 166 21.12 -11.75 -4.19
CA ARG A 166 21.95 -11.42 -3.03
C ARG A 166 23.31 -12.14 -3.11
N THR A 167 24.20 -11.81 -2.19
CA THR A 167 25.50 -12.49 -2.09
C THR A 167 25.33 -14.00 -1.91
N MET A 168 25.99 -14.79 -2.76
CA MET A 168 26.08 -16.24 -2.63
C MET A 168 26.90 -16.58 -1.38
N GLY A 169 26.36 -17.48 -0.55
CA GLY A 169 27.04 -17.98 0.63
C GLY A 169 27.01 -19.51 0.67
N ALA A 170 28.12 -20.11 1.08
CA ALA A 170 28.18 -21.54 1.36
C ALA A 170 27.19 -21.90 2.48
N ILE A 171 26.57 -23.07 2.38
CA ILE A 171 25.82 -23.65 3.47
C ILE A 171 26.82 -24.14 4.54
N ASP A 172 26.49 -23.94 5.81
CA ASP A 172 27.37 -24.42 6.88
C ASP A 172 27.36 -25.95 6.95
N ASN A 173 28.53 -26.54 7.23
CA ASN A 173 28.74 -27.97 7.49
C ASN A 173 28.57 -28.93 6.28
N ASP A 174 28.68 -28.45 5.05
CA ASP A 174 28.60 -29.28 3.83
C ASP A 174 29.93 -29.39 3.06
N ASN A 175 31.04 -29.01 3.69
CA ASN A 175 32.35 -28.89 3.03
C ASN A 175 32.39 -27.86 1.87
N LYS A 176 31.51 -26.84 1.91
CA LYS A 176 31.41 -25.74 0.94
C LYS A 176 31.04 -26.17 -0.49
N THR A 177 30.27 -27.25 -0.61
CA THR A 177 29.80 -27.76 -1.92
C THR A 177 28.46 -27.18 -2.33
N ILE A 178 27.60 -26.76 -1.40
CA ILE A 178 26.31 -26.14 -1.69
C ILE A 178 26.37 -24.65 -1.33
N TRP A 179 25.95 -23.83 -2.27
CA TRP A 179 25.87 -22.38 -2.12
C TRP A 179 24.46 -21.92 -2.36
N ARG A 180 24.04 -20.90 -1.59
CA ARG A 180 22.71 -20.31 -1.71
C ARG A 180 22.75 -18.78 -1.75
N ALA A 181 21.82 -18.19 -2.47
CA ALA A 181 21.47 -16.77 -2.33
C ALA A 181 19.98 -16.56 -2.49
N GLN A 182 19.46 -15.50 -1.87
CA GLN A 182 18.09 -15.04 -2.12
C GLN A 182 18.03 -14.38 -3.50
N PHE A 183 17.16 -14.88 -4.37
CA PHE A 183 16.77 -14.24 -5.62
C PHE A 183 15.57 -13.34 -5.36
N LYS A 184 15.66 -12.08 -5.78
CA LYS A 184 14.59 -11.09 -5.67
C LYS A 184 14.06 -10.77 -7.07
N PRO A 185 12.87 -11.25 -7.45
CA PRO A 185 12.27 -10.89 -8.73
C PRO A 185 12.01 -9.38 -8.80
N THR A 186 12.09 -8.81 -10.00
CA THR A 186 11.72 -7.40 -10.20
C THR A 186 10.21 -7.25 -10.07
N LEU A 187 9.74 -6.27 -9.31
CA LEU A 187 8.31 -6.01 -9.09
C LEU A 187 7.61 -5.48 -10.33
N ASP A 188 6.29 -5.67 -10.38
CA ASP A 188 5.43 -5.17 -11.45
C ASP A 188 5.88 -5.65 -12.84
N ARG A 189 6.30 -6.93 -12.91
CA ARG A 189 6.73 -7.59 -14.14
C ARG A 189 6.04 -8.91 -14.36
N GLU A 190 5.76 -9.17 -15.63
CA GLU A 190 5.27 -10.44 -16.17
C GLU A 190 6.24 -10.88 -17.26
N VAL A 191 6.99 -11.95 -16.99
CA VAL A 191 8.00 -12.50 -17.88
C VAL A 191 7.93 -14.02 -17.81
N ASP A 192 7.44 -14.62 -18.90
CA ASP A 192 7.26 -16.07 -19.03
C ASP A 192 8.57 -16.86 -19.07
N ASN A 193 9.63 -16.22 -19.57
CA ASN A 193 10.90 -16.88 -19.84
C ASN A 193 12.02 -16.24 -19.04
N ASN A 194 12.48 -16.93 -18.00
CA ASN A 194 13.66 -16.54 -17.23
C ASN A 194 14.56 -17.76 -17.02
N THR A 195 15.86 -17.53 -17.09
CA THR A 195 16.89 -18.53 -16.78
C THR A 195 18.06 -17.88 -16.08
N ILE A 196 18.70 -18.61 -15.17
CA ILE A 196 19.94 -18.20 -14.50
C ILE A 196 21.04 -19.19 -14.88
N THR A 197 22.23 -18.69 -15.21
CA THR A 197 23.36 -19.53 -15.63
C THR A 197 24.51 -19.41 -14.63
N LEU A 198 25.02 -20.55 -14.17
CA LEU A 198 26.37 -20.64 -13.62
C LEU A 198 27.34 -20.67 -14.82
N GLU A 199 28.18 -19.66 -14.94
CA GLU A 199 29.18 -19.54 -16.00
C GLU A 199 30.35 -20.50 -15.79
N ALA A 200 31.13 -20.79 -16.83
CA ALA A 200 32.32 -21.65 -16.72
C ALA A 200 33.58 -20.89 -16.21
N THR A 201 33.42 -19.86 -15.37
CA THR A 201 34.51 -19.01 -14.85
C THR A 201 34.95 -19.38 -13.43
N TRP A 202 34.19 -20.23 -12.73
CA TRP A 202 34.54 -20.72 -11.40
C TRP A 202 35.57 -21.85 -11.45
N THR A 203 36.25 -22.08 -10.33
CA THR A 203 37.16 -23.20 -10.12
C THR A 203 36.86 -23.90 -8.79
N ASP A 204 37.32 -25.12 -8.64
CA ASP A 204 37.40 -25.76 -7.31
C ASP A 204 38.38 -25.02 -6.38
N GLN A 205 38.58 -25.58 -5.19
CA GLN A 205 39.49 -25.02 -4.19
C GLN A 205 40.98 -25.09 -4.59
N VAL A 206 41.40 -25.88 -5.58
CA VAL A 206 42.82 -25.95 -6.00
C VAL A 206 43.09 -25.27 -7.35
N GLY A 207 42.06 -24.78 -8.03
CA GLY A 207 42.13 -24.04 -9.28
C GLY A 207 41.76 -24.84 -10.53
N ASN A 208 41.22 -26.06 -10.42
CA ASN A 208 40.73 -26.80 -11.58
C ASN A 208 39.46 -26.13 -12.15
N PRO A 209 39.38 -25.90 -13.47
CA PRO A 209 38.26 -25.20 -14.08
C PRO A 209 36.92 -25.94 -13.95
N GLY A 210 35.87 -25.18 -13.63
CA GLY A 210 34.50 -25.66 -13.61
C GLY A 210 33.83 -25.71 -14.99
N THR A 211 32.53 -26.05 -14.99
CA THR A 211 31.67 -26.07 -16.19
C THR A 211 30.43 -25.22 -16.00
N SER A 212 29.83 -24.76 -17.09
CA SER A 212 28.58 -24.00 -17.06
C SER A 212 27.35 -24.88 -16.91
N VAL A 213 26.32 -24.38 -16.23
CA VAL A 213 24.99 -25.02 -16.17
C VAL A 213 23.91 -23.94 -16.03
N THR A 214 22.77 -24.13 -16.68
CA THR A 214 21.63 -23.19 -16.65
C THR A 214 20.45 -23.84 -15.93
N THR A 215 19.68 -23.05 -15.17
CA THR A 215 18.44 -23.52 -14.53
C THR A 215 17.42 -23.97 -15.56
N SER A 216 16.40 -24.72 -15.11
CA SER A 216 15.13 -24.78 -15.82
C SER A 216 14.54 -23.37 -16.00
N ASN A 217 13.60 -23.23 -16.95
CA ASN A 217 12.87 -21.99 -17.12
C ASN A 217 11.95 -21.72 -15.93
N PHE A 218 11.87 -20.47 -15.49
CA PHE A 218 10.88 -20.01 -14.51
C PHE A 218 10.16 -18.76 -14.99
N VAL A 219 8.93 -18.59 -14.51
CA VAL A 219 8.05 -17.45 -14.79
C VAL A 219 8.17 -16.45 -13.64
N VAL A 220 8.38 -15.18 -13.98
CA VAL A 220 8.27 -14.07 -13.03
C VAL A 220 6.95 -13.38 -13.29
N GLU A 221 6.05 -13.46 -12.30
CA GLU A 221 4.67 -13.02 -12.40
C GLU A 221 4.31 -12.18 -11.16
N THR A 222 4.89 -10.99 -11.11
CA THR A 222 4.85 -10.09 -9.95
C THR A 222 4.00 -8.85 -10.19
N TYR A 223 3.39 -8.73 -11.37
CA TYR A 223 2.44 -7.68 -11.63
C TYR A 223 1.15 -7.97 -10.87
N ARG A 224 0.59 -6.93 -10.25
CA ARG A 224 -0.71 -7.04 -9.58
C ARG A 224 -1.76 -6.45 -10.48
N PRO A 225 -2.93 -7.09 -10.63
CA PRO A 225 -4.02 -6.50 -11.39
C PRO A 225 -4.40 -5.16 -10.77
N GLN A 226 -4.55 -4.14 -11.61
CA GLN A 226 -4.94 -2.80 -11.18
C GLN A 226 -6.42 -2.58 -11.39
N ALA A 227 -7.03 -1.69 -10.60
CA ALA A 227 -8.41 -1.28 -10.78
C ALA A 227 -8.52 0.25 -10.79
N THR A 228 -9.48 0.79 -11.51
CA THR A 228 -9.81 2.22 -11.52
C THR A 228 -11.31 2.40 -11.36
N PHE A 229 -11.69 3.24 -10.41
CA PHE A 229 -13.08 3.64 -10.21
C PHE A 229 -13.42 4.93 -10.96
N THR A 230 -14.62 4.95 -11.53
CA THR A 230 -15.27 6.16 -12.03
C THR A 230 -16.69 6.25 -11.51
N ILE A 231 -17.15 7.48 -11.25
CA ILE A 231 -18.50 7.77 -10.79
C ILE A 231 -19.14 8.75 -11.78
N THR A 232 -20.37 8.46 -12.17
CA THR A 232 -21.22 9.37 -12.93
C THR A 232 -22.56 9.52 -12.22
N ILE A 233 -23.09 10.74 -12.12
CA ILE A 233 -24.44 11.00 -11.59
C ILE A 233 -25.35 11.34 -12.77
N ALA A 234 -26.51 10.70 -12.87
CA ALA A 234 -27.37 10.78 -14.05
C ALA A 234 -27.79 12.22 -14.39
N ASP A 235 -28.14 13.00 -13.37
CA ASP A 235 -28.58 14.40 -13.52
C ASP A 235 -27.41 15.41 -13.50
N ASN A 236 -26.17 14.91 -13.40
CA ASN A 236 -24.94 15.71 -13.34
C ASN A 236 -24.98 16.78 -12.23
N THR A 237 -25.74 16.52 -11.17
CA THR A 237 -25.82 17.34 -9.97
C THR A 237 -24.44 17.46 -9.34
N THR A 238 -24.03 18.69 -9.03
CA THR A 238 -22.72 18.96 -8.41
C THR A 238 -22.87 19.88 -7.23
N CYS A 239 -22.18 19.57 -6.13
CA CYS A 239 -22.03 20.53 -5.05
C CYS A 239 -20.91 21.52 -5.43
N PRO A 240 -21.17 22.84 -5.44
CA PRO A 240 -20.17 23.83 -5.77
C PRO A 240 -19.11 23.95 -4.68
N ALA A 241 -17.88 24.31 -5.07
CA ALA A 241 -16.75 24.45 -4.15
C ALA A 241 -16.99 25.49 -3.03
N SER A 242 -17.83 26.50 -3.28
CA SER A 242 -18.22 27.49 -2.27
C SER A 242 -19.00 26.90 -1.10
N LEU A 243 -19.61 25.72 -1.28
CA LEU A 243 -20.46 25.05 -0.28
C LEU A 243 -19.76 23.79 0.26
N CYS A 244 -19.16 22.97 -0.60
CA CYS A 244 -18.51 21.71 -0.22
C CYS A 244 -16.98 21.77 -0.13
N GLY A 245 -16.37 22.96 -0.23
CA GLY A 245 -14.91 23.16 -0.26
C GLY A 245 -14.24 22.78 -1.58
N ASN A 246 -14.78 21.78 -2.30
CA ASN A 246 -14.39 21.40 -3.66
C ASN A 246 -15.64 21.08 -4.48
N SER A 247 -15.57 21.30 -5.80
CA SER A 247 -16.65 20.88 -6.71
C SER A 247 -16.68 19.36 -6.78
N ARG A 248 -17.82 18.75 -6.45
CA ARG A 248 -17.96 17.29 -6.42
C ARG A 248 -19.32 16.85 -6.98
N PRO A 249 -19.41 15.66 -7.58
CA PRO A 249 -20.71 15.06 -7.87
C PRO A 249 -21.53 14.90 -6.59
N ALA A 250 -22.81 15.21 -6.65
CA ALA A 250 -23.73 15.16 -5.52
C ALA A 250 -24.97 14.35 -5.87
N LEU A 251 -25.57 13.68 -4.89
CA LEU A 251 -26.85 12.99 -5.04
C LEU A 251 -27.89 13.64 -4.13
N GLY A 252 -28.94 14.15 -4.75
CA GLY A 252 -30.18 14.59 -4.11
C GLY A 252 -31.27 13.51 -4.06
N PRO A 253 -32.45 13.81 -3.49
CA PRO A 253 -33.62 12.95 -3.51
C PRO A 253 -34.03 12.58 -4.93
N GLY A 254 -34.07 11.28 -5.22
CA GLY A 254 -34.44 10.76 -6.54
C GLY A 254 -33.27 10.58 -7.50
N ASP A 255 -32.09 11.12 -7.19
CA ASP A 255 -30.89 10.93 -7.99
C ASP A 255 -30.39 9.48 -7.90
N ASN A 256 -29.65 9.07 -8.93
CA ASN A 256 -28.85 7.85 -8.89
C ASN A 256 -27.47 8.10 -9.51
N GLY A 257 -26.50 7.32 -9.04
CA GLY A 257 -25.15 7.29 -9.58
C GLY A 257 -24.85 5.95 -10.23
N THR A 258 -23.94 5.95 -11.19
CA THR A 258 -23.30 4.74 -11.73
C THR A 258 -21.86 4.69 -11.21
N LEU A 259 -21.51 3.61 -10.53
CA LEU A 259 -20.15 3.26 -10.18
C LEU A 259 -19.64 2.29 -11.23
N ARG A 260 -18.51 2.62 -11.84
CA ARG A 260 -17.82 1.75 -12.79
C ARG A 260 -16.42 1.42 -12.27
N VAL A 261 -16.08 0.13 -12.29
CA VAL A 261 -14.71 -0.36 -12.04
C VAL A 261 -14.16 -0.86 -13.35
N VAL A 262 -12.96 -0.43 -13.72
CA VAL A 262 -12.21 -0.97 -14.84
C VAL A 262 -10.95 -1.61 -14.30
N PHE A 263 -10.78 -2.90 -14.55
CA PHE A 263 -9.55 -3.62 -14.24
C PHE A 263 -8.56 -3.54 -15.40
N SER A 264 -7.28 -3.49 -15.09
CA SER A 264 -6.22 -3.37 -16.10
C SER A 264 -4.97 -4.16 -15.74
N ASP A 265 -4.40 -4.77 -16.76
CA ASP A 265 -3.23 -5.63 -16.71
C ASP A 265 -2.42 -5.45 -18.03
N PRO A 266 -1.07 -5.40 -18.00
CA PRO A 266 -0.24 -5.25 -19.20
C PRO A 266 -0.42 -6.40 -20.18
N ASN A 267 -0.76 -7.61 -19.73
CA ASN A 267 -1.21 -8.71 -20.56
C ASN A 267 -2.66 -9.01 -20.18
N PRO A 268 -3.65 -8.43 -20.89
CA PRO A 268 -5.04 -8.44 -20.45
C PRO A 268 -5.58 -9.85 -20.17
N GLU A 269 -5.67 -10.18 -18.89
CA GLU A 269 -6.20 -11.44 -18.39
C GLU A 269 -7.55 -11.20 -17.67
N PRO A 270 -8.45 -12.20 -17.64
CA PRO A 270 -9.70 -12.07 -16.87
C PRO A 270 -9.39 -11.91 -15.38
N ILE A 271 -10.13 -11.04 -14.71
CA ILE A 271 -10.08 -10.90 -13.25
C ILE A 271 -10.98 -11.96 -12.62
N PHE A 272 -10.46 -12.60 -11.57
CA PHE A 272 -11.15 -13.63 -10.81
C PHE A 272 -11.51 -13.16 -9.41
N ASN A 273 -12.55 -13.79 -8.86
CA ASN A 273 -13.03 -13.63 -7.48
C ASN A 273 -13.55 -12.24 -7.10
N PHE A 274 -13.79 -11.35 -8.05
CA PHE A 274 -14.46 -10.09 -7.77
C PHE A 274 -15.98 -10.29 -7.56
N SER A 275 -16.48 -9.81 -6.44
CA SER A 275 -17.88 -9.75 -6.04
C SER A 275 -18.16 -8.38 -5.42
N SER A 276 -18.83 -7.49 -6.16
CA SER A 276 -19.13 -6.12 -5.70
C SER A 276 -19.77 -6.05 -4.32
N ASP A 277 -20.62 -7.02 -3.98
CA ASP A 277 -21.39 -7.03 -2.72
C ASP A 277 -20.52 -7.36 -1.49
N ALA A 278 -19.36 -7.97 -1.71
CA ALA A 278 -18.43 -8.39 -0.66
C ALA A 278 -17.17 -7.52 -0.62
N ASP A 279 -16.70 -7.07 -1.79
CA ASP A 279 -15.36 -6.54 -1.98
C ASP A 279 -15.32 -5.00 -1.97
N ILE A 280 -16.46 -4.36 -2.26
CA ILE A 280 -16.59 -2.91 -2.21
C ILE A 280 -17.21 -2.52 -0.87
N ASP A 281 -16.49 -1.75 -0.08
CA ASP A 281 -17.03 -1.13 1.12
C ASP A 281 -18.14 -0.17 0.73
N ASN A 282 -19.37 -0.58 1.01
CA ASN A 282 -20.51 0.27 0.79
C ASN A 282 -20.63 1.28 1.94
N THR A 283 -20.67 2.56 1.58
CA THR A 283 -20.75 3.65 2.55
C THR A 283 -22.18 3.73 3.10
N SER A 284 -22.34 4.09 4.38
CA SER A 284 -23.65 4.09 5.06
C SER A 284 -24.70 5.07 4.49
N TYR A 285 -24.38 5.77 3.40
CA TYR A 285 -25.19 6.81 2.76
C TYR A 285 -25.74 6.41 1.40
N VAL A 286 -25.32 5.27 0.86
CA VAL A 286 -25.80 4.76 -0.43
C VAL A 286 -26.03 3.27 -0.39
N THR A 287 -26.87 2.78 -1.29
CA THR A 287 -27.00 1.35 -1.58
C THR A 287 -26.50 1.09 -2.99
N LEU A 288 -25.40 0.35 -3.12
CA LEU A 288 -24.88 -0.11 -4.40
C LEU A 288 -25.60 -1.40 -4.83
N SER A 289 -26.14 -1.43 -6.04
CA SER A 289 -26.64 -2.65 -6.66
C SER A 289 -25.50 -3.60 -6.98
N THR A 290 -25.75 -4.91 -6.95
CA THR A 290 -24.80 -5.90 -7.48
C THR A 290 -24.32 -5.49 -8.87
N MET A 291 -23.01 -5.32 -9.03
CA MET A 291 -22.41 -4.88 -10.28
C MET A 291 -22.44 -6.02 -11.30
N THR A 292 -22.59 -5.66 -12.58
CA THR A 292 -22.54 -6.60 -13.69
C THR A 292 -21.41 -6.24 -14.64
N THR A 293 -20.72 -7.24 -15.18
CA THR A 293 -19.73 -7.04 -16.24
C THR A 293 -20.39 -6.56 -17.54
N ILE A 294 -19.74 -5.63 -18.24
CA ILE A 294 -20.16 -5.16 -19.56
C ILE A 294 -19.25 -5.63 -20.71
N ASP A 295 -18.06 -6.16 -20.39
CA ASP A 295 -17.03 -6.56 -21.35
C ASP A 295 -16.14 -7.70 -20.80
N ASN A 296 -16.66 -8.93 -20.83
CA ASN A 296 -15.91 -10.16 -20.53
C ASN A 296 -15.03 -10.05 -19.25
N ASP A 297 -15.63 -9.59 -18.15
CA ASP A 297 -15.08 -9.54 -16.79
C ASP A 297 -13.99 -8.48 -16.52
N THR A 298 -13.78 -7.52 -17.41
CA THR A 298 -12.79 -6.43 -17.22
C THR A 298 -13.37 -5.12 -16.70
N THR A 299 -14.60 -4.77 -17.09
CA THR A 299 -15.34 -3.59 -16.66
C THR A 299 -16.65 -4.01 -16.03
N TRP A 300 -16.88 -3.51 -14.82
CA TRP A 300 -18.08 -3.76 -14.03
C TRP A 300 -18.82 -2.46 -13.78
N GLU A 301 -20.15 -2.51 -13.85
CA GLU A 301 -21.01 -1.36 -13.56
C GLU A 301 -22.12 -1.73 -12.58
N GLY A 302 -22.42 -0.81 -11.67
CA GLY A 302 -23.56 -0.89 -10.77
C GLY A 302 -24.15 0.49 -10.53
N VAL A 303 -25.44 0.51 -10.22
CA VAL A 303 -26.15 1.72 -9.85
C VAL A 303 -26.10 1.85 -8.33
N PHE A 304 -25.78 3.03 -7.83
CA PHE A 304 -25.90 3.33 -6.41
C PHE A 304 -26.91 4.45 -6.18
N THR A 305 -27.75 4.25 -5.18
CA THR A 305 -28.87 5.14 -4.83
C THR A 305 -28.61 5.73 -3.45
N PRO A 306 -28.82 7.04 -3.25
CA PRO A 306 -28.67 7.64 -1.93
C PRO A 306 -29.73 7.11 -0.96
N VAL A 307 -29.35 6.97 0.31
CA VAL A 307 -30.30 6.64 1.37
C VAL A 307 -31.20 7.86 1.63
N ASP A 308 -32.49 7.65 1.83
CA ASP A 308 -33.46 8.71 2.13
C ASP A 308 -33.11 9.45 3.43
N ASN A 309 -33.38 10.76 3.46
CA ASN A 309 -33.18 11.62 4.63
C ASN A 309 -31.76 11.53 5.22
N SER A 310 -30.75 11.47 4.35
CA SER A 310 -29.36 11.30 4.72
C SER A 310 -28.52 12.54 4.37
N THR A 311 -28.03 13.18 5.42
CA THR A 311 -27.01 14.25 5.44
C THR A 311 -26.30 14.13 6.78
N GLY A 312 -24.96 14.14 6.83
CA GLY A 312 -24.19 14.28 8.07
C GLY A 312 -24.57 13.40 9.28
N ALA A 313 -23.79 12.34 9.54
CA ALA A 313 -23.72 11.52 10.78
C ALA A 313 -25.04 11.18 11.53
N GLY A 314 -25.55 9.97 11.30
CA GLY A 314 -26.61 9.38 12.11
C GLY A 314 -26.25 9.00 13.56
N ASN A 315 -25.10 9.42 14.14
CA ASN A 315 -24.71 9.06 15.53
C ASN A 315 -23.52 9.84 16.16
N GLN A 316 -23.19 11.08 15.77
CA GLN A 316 -22.15 11.88 16.43
C GLN A 316 -22.69 13.29 16.72
N GLY A 317 -22.53 13.77 17.94
CA GLY A 317 -22.96 15.11 18.40
C GLY A 317 -22.13 16.26 17.83
N GLN A 318 -21.92 16.28 16.51
CA GLN A 318 -21.34 17.40 15.79
C GLN A 318 -22.17 17.63 14.53
N ASP A 319 -22.89 18.75 14.53
CA ASP A 319 -23.61 19.38 13.42
C ASP A 319 -22.64 19.86 12.31
N THR A 320 -21.73 18.98 11.88
CA THR A 320 -20.68 19.29 10.91
C THR A 320 -20.75 18.33 9.74
N GLN A 321 -21.55 18.76 8.77
CA GLN A 321 -21.65 18.40 7.35
C GLN A 321 -20.40 17.81 6.64
N ALA A 322 -19.18 18.04 7.16
CA ALA A 322 -17.93 17.55 6.58
C ALA A 322 -17.87 16.02 6.35
N SER A 323 -18.61 15.23 7.12
CA SER A 323 -18.59 13.76 7.02
C SER A 323 -19.39 13.20 5.85
N SER A 324 -20.49 13.84 5.41
CA SER A 324 -21.26 13.42 4.22
C SER A 324 -20.68 13.95 2.91
N TYR A 325 -19.64 14.79 2.98
CA TYR A 325 -18.99 15.37 1.80
C TYR A 325 -17.74 14.63 1.36
N ASN A 326 -17.24 13.70 2.18
CA ASN A 326 -16.05 12.90 1.91
C ASN A 326 -16.38 11.41 1.76
N ILE A 327 -17.49 11.12 1.05
CA ILE A 327 -17.92 9.76 0.78
C ILE A 327 -17.17 9.24 -0.45
N ARG A 328 -16.66 8.01 -0.37
CA ARG A 328 -16.03 7.29 -1.49
C ARG A 328 -16.15 5.79 -1.25
N PHE A 329 -16.20 5.01 -2.33
CA PHE A 329 -16.09 3.56 -2.27
C PHE A 329 -14.63 3.15 -2.10
N LEU A 330 -14.41 2.02 -1.43
CA LEU A 330 -13.12 1.35 -1.33
C LEU A 330 -13.27 -0.06 -1.86
N LEU A 331 -12.47 -0.42 -2.85
CA LEU A 331 -12.20 -1.80 -3.23
C LEU A 331 -10.98 -2.25 -2.41
N ARG A 332 -11.13 -3.29 -1.60
CA ARG A 332 -10.11 -3.70 -0.62
C ARG A 332 -8.95 -4.47 -1.26
N ASP A 333 -7.75 -4.30 -0.73
CA ASP A 333 -6.55 -5.09 -1.06
C ASP A 333 -6.84 -6.59 -0.92
N GLY A 334 -6.42 -7.35 -1.92
CA GLY A 334 -6.61 -8.79 -2.00
C GLY A 334 -8.03 -9.29 -2.26
N SER A 335 -9.00 -8.40 -2.46
CA SER A 335 -10.38 -8.76 -2.77
C SER A 335 -10.57 -9.32 -4.18
N PHE A 336 -9.71 -8.96 -5.12
CA PHE A 336 -9.70 -9.49 -6.49
C PHE A 336 -8.32 -10.03 -6.84
N ARG A 337 -8.25 -10.94 -7.82
CA ARG A 337 -7.01 -11.57 -8.28
C ARG A 337 -6.96 -11.69 -9.79
N ASP A 338 -5.76 -11.72 -10.35
CA ASP A 338 -5.54 -12.14 -11.73
C ASP A 338 -5.68 -13.67 -11.87
N ASN A 339 -5.41 -14.20 -13.07
CA ASN A 339 -5.53 -15.64 -13.32
C ASN A 339 -4.40 -16.47 -12.68
N LYS A 340 -3.29 -15.81 -12.33
CA LYS A 340 -2.08 -16.40 -11.73
C LYS A 340 -2.17 -16.42 -10.20
N GLY A 341 -3.12 -15.68 -9.64
CA GLY A 341 -3.42 -15.59 -8.23
C GLY A 341 -2.84 -14.38 -7.53
N ASN A 342 -2.22 -13.42 -8.25
CA ASN A 342 -1.74 -12.19 -7.64
C ASN A 342 -2.93 -11.36 -7.17
N PRO A 343 -2.93 -10.90 -5.91
CA PRO A 343 -3.96 -10.02 -5.39
C PRO A 343 -3.83 -8.60 -5.97
N GLY A 344 -4.97 -7.99 -6.23
CA GLY A 344 -5.05 -6.55 -6.51
C GLY A 344 -4.88 -5.68 -5.27
N ASP A 345 -4.68 -4.39 -5.48
CA ASP A 345 -4.42 -3.39 -4.41
C ASP A 345 -5.69 -2.62 -4.00
N ASP A 346 -5.59 -1.85 -2.90
CA ASP A 346 -6.63 -0.92 -2.46
C ASP A 346 -6.89 0.15 -3.53
N VAL A 347 -8.16 0.32 -3.92
CA VAL A 347 -8.57 1.37 -4.86
C VAL A 347 -9.73 2.18 -4.29
N TYR A 348 -9.59 3.49 -4.33
CA TYR A 348 -10.61 4.42 -3.88
C TYR A 348 -11.33 5.07 -5.06
N SER A 349 -12.64 5.20 -4.96
CA SER A 349 -13.38 6.03 -5.91
C SER A 349 -13.07 7.52 -5.73
N PRO A 350 -13.39 8.36 -6.73
CA PRO A 350 -13.55 9.79 -6.50
C PRO A 350 -14.52 10.06 -5.35
N TYR A 351 -14.34 11.19 -4.68
CA TYR A 351 -15.27 11.63 -3.65
C TYR A 351 -16.58 12.12 -4.25
N PHE A 352 -17.68 11.85 -3.57
CA PHE A 352 -19.01 12.37 -3.88
C PHE A 352 -19.75 12.81 -2.61
N VAL A 353 -20.88 13.48 -2.81
CA VAL A 353 -21.75 14.03 -1.76
C VAL A 353 -23.10 13.33 -1.80
N VAL A 354 -23.67 13.06 -0.63
CA VAL A 354 -25.08 12.64 -0.50
C VAL A 354 -25.81 13.65 0.37
N ASP A 355 -26.93 14.16 -0.15
CA ASP A 355 -27.80 15.10 0.54
C ASP A 355 -29.27 14.88 0.17
N THR A 356 -29.97 14.05 0.94
CA THR A 356 -31.40 13.77 0.72
C THR A 356 -32.30 14.23 1.86
N LYS A 357 -31.74 14.97 2.82
CA LYS A 357 -32.51 15.49 3.96
C LYS A 357 -32.97 16.90 3.65
N ALA A 358 -34.29 17.08 3.65
CA ALA A 358 -34.87 18.40 3.50
C ALA A 358 -34.47 19.34 4.66
N PRO A 359 -34.21 20.63 4.38
CA PRO A 359 -33.95 21.60 5.42
C PRO A 359 -35.20 21.84 6.28
N TYR A 360 -34.99 22.33 7.49
CA TYR A 360 -36.06 22.83 8.35
C TYR A 360 -35.60 23.99 9.23
N VAL A 361 -36.54 24.79 9.71
CA VAL A 361 -36.27 25.90 10.62
C VAL A 361 -35.94 25.33 12.00
N THR A 362 -34.75 25.63 12.51
CA THR A 362 -34.32 25.24 13.86
C THR A 362 -34.66 26.30 14.89
N GLU A 363 -34.64 27.58 14.50
CA GLU A 363 -34.81 28.68 15.42
C GLU A 363 -35.36 29.93 14.72
N VAL A 364 -36.25 30.65 15.41
CA VAL A 364 -36.55 32.05 15.10
C VAL A 364 -36.11 32.89 16.28
N LYS A 365 -35.13 33.76 16.09
CA LYS A 365 -34.53 34.58 17.13
C LYS A 365 -34.90 36.04 16.94
N LEU A 366 -35.20 36.73 18.05
CA LEU A 366 -35.48 38.15 18.07
C LEU A 366 -34.36 38.85 18.81
N TYR A 367 -33.86 39.95 18.24
CA TYR A 367 -32.82 40.74 18.87
C TYR A 367 -33.40 42.09 19.31
N ASP A 368 -33.52 42.27 20.62
CA ASP A 368 -34.06 43.47 21.28
C ASP A 368 -32.98 44.54 21.56
N GLY A 369 -31.73 44.28 21.18
CA GLY A 369 -30.58 45.15 21.43
C GLY A 369 -29.89 44.94 22.78
N ILE A 370 -30.26 43.90 23.55
CA ILE A 370 -29.64 43.57 24.84
C ILE A 370 -28.93 42.21 24.74
N ASP A 371 -27.61 42.24 24.55
CA ASP A 371 -26.74 41.08 24.26
C ASP A 371 -26.70 39.94 25.30
N ASN A 372 -27.33 40.07 26.47
CA ASN A 372 -27.09 39.22 27.65
C ASN A 372 -28.36 38.60 28.27
N LEU A 373 -29.28 38.08 27.46
CA LEU A 373 -30.39 37.28 27.98
C LEU A 373 -30.26 35.83 27.48
N GLU A 374 -30.14 34.90 28.44
CA GLU A 374 -30.16 33.43 28.22
C GLU A 374 -31.46 32.95 27.56
N ASP A 375 -32.51 33.77 27.61
CA ASP A 375 -33.84 33.58 27.03
C ASP A 375 -33.94 34.27 25.65
N SER A 376 -32.94 34.03 24.79
CA SER A 376 -32.89 34.53 23.41
C SER A 376 -32.98 33.41 22.36
N THR A 377 -33.36 32.21 22.82
CA THR A 377 -33.45 30.96 22.05
C THR A 377 -34.85 30.38 22.18
N LEU A 378 -35.58 30.29 21.07
CA LEU A 378 -36.86 29.60 20.98
C LEU A 378 -36.60 28.17 20.48
N ASP A 379 -36.16 27.27 21.36
CA ASP A 379 -36.03 25.83 21.05
C ASP A 379 -37.37 25.06 21.13
N GLY A 380 -38.48 25.78 21.32
CA GLY A 380 -39.80 25.20 21.59
C GLY A 380 -40.12 24.96 23.06
N SER A 381 -39.19 25.21 24.01
CA SER A 381 -39.42 25.03 25.45
C SER A 381 -39.97 26.27 26.19
N ALA A 382 -39.91 27.46 25.60
CA ALA A 382 -40.35 28.71 26.23
C ALA A 382 -41.38 29.47 25.37
N THR A 383 -42.51 29.80 25.97
CA THR A 383 -43.54 30.68 25.37
C THR A 383 -43.17 32.14 25.60
N PHE A 384 -43.45 33.01 24.63
CA PHE A 384 -43.23 34.47 24.72
C PHE A 384 -44.19 35.17 25.71
N ASN A 385 -44.50 34.54 26.84
CA ASN A 385 -45.43 35.06 27.83
C ASN A 385 -44.73 36.18 28.62
N ASN A 386 -45.10 37.43 28.33
CA ASN A 386 -44.74 38.68 29.03
C ASN A 386 -43.50 39.48 28.58
N ARG A 387 -42.98 39.33 27.34
CA ARG A 387 -41.99 40.29 26.82
C ARG A 387 -42.46 41.05 25.57
N CYS A 388 -42.15 42.34 25.58
CA CYS A 388 -42.44 43.33 24.54
C CYS A 388 -41.14 43.64 23.81
N ILE A 389 -41.09 43.41 22.49
CA ILE A 389 -39.89 43.74 21.70
C ILE A 389 -39.98 45.18 21.15
N PRO A 390 -38.85 45.90 20.99
CA PRO A 390 -38.84 47.16 20.26
C PRO A 390 -39.46 47.03 18.87
N VAL A 391 -40.15 48.07 18.40
CA VAL A 391 -40.77 48.10 17.05
C VAL A 391 -39.75 48.04 15.91
N HIS A 392 -38.46 48.19 16.22
CA HIS A 392 -37.32 48.11 15.30
C HIS A 392 -36.43 46.88 15.57
N SER A 393 -36.98 45.82 16.17
CA SER A 393 -36.20 44.62 16.49
C SER A 393 -35.82 43.85 15.22
N ASP A 394 -34.59 43.35 15.20
CA ASP A 394 -34.15 42.44 14.15
C ASP A 394 -34.74 41.04 14.41
N ILE A 395 -35.25 40.40 13.37
CA ILE A 395 -35.76 39.02 13.42
C ILE A 395 -34.81 38.14 12.60
N TYR A 396 -34.40 37.02 13.15
CA TYR A 396 -33.52 36.05 12.51
C TYR A 396 -34.24 34.71 12.37
N VAL A 397 -34.16 34.11 11.19
CA VAL A 397 -34.62 32.74 10.95
C VAL A 397 -33.38 31.89 10.69
N THR A 398 -33.18 30.86 11.51
CA THR A 398 -32.07 29.91 11.39
C THR A 398 -32.60 28.55 10.96
N PHE A 399 -31.90 27.94 10.01
CA PHE A 399 -32.17 26.59 9.52
C PHE A 399 -31.16 25.59 10.09
N ASP A 400 -31.49 24.31 10.03
CA ASP A 400 -30.57 23.23 10.39
C ASP A 400 -29.35 23.17 9.44
N TYR A 401 -29.54 23.63 8.19
CA TYR A 401 -28.57 23.46 7.12
C TYR A 401 -28.30 24.74 6.30
N PHE A 402 -27.28 24.69 5.44
CA PHE A 402 -26.98 25.79 4.52
C PHE A 402 -28.09 25.91 3.49
N ILE A 403 -28.68 27.08 3.41
CA ILE A 403 -29.76 27.38 2.49
C ILE A 403 -29.20 28.05 1.25
N ASN A 404 -29.72 27.69 0.09
CA ASN A 404 -29.47 28.43 -1.13
C ASN A 404 -30.07 29.85 -0.98
N PRO A 405 -29.27 30.92 -0.88
CA PRO A 405 -29.82 32.25 -0.58
C PRO A 405 -30.81 32.76 -1.63
N THR A 406 -30.77 32.23 -2.86
CA THR A 406 -31.73 32.61 -3.91
C THR A 406 -33.11 32.02 -3.70
N SER A 407 -33.23 30.93 -2.93
CA SER A 407 -34.52 30.36 -2.53
C SER A 407 -35.19 31.18 -1.42
N ILE A 408 -34.44 32.06 -0.74
CA ILE A 408 -34.97 32.97 0.28
C ILE A 408 -35.51 34.25 -0.35
N THR A 409 -36.84 34.38 -0.34
CA THR A 409 -37.57 35.51 -0.91
C THR A 409 -38.46 36.16 0.14
N THR A 410 -38.54 37.49 0.06
CA THR A 410 -39.32 38.39 0.92
C THR A 410 -39.87 39.51 0.02
N ASN A 411 -40.79 40.32 0.55
CA ASN A 411 -41.42 41.40 -0.20
C ASN A 411 -41.22 42.74 0.50
N ALA A 412 -40.50 43.66 -0.16
CA ALA A 412 -40.25 45.01 0.34
C ALA A 412 -41.22 46.07 -0.24
N ALA A 413 -42.02 45.73 -1.25
CA ALA A 413 -42.77 46.69 -2.06
C ALA A 413 -44.16 47.01 -1.51
N ASP A 414 -44.86 46.00 -0.99
CA ASP A 414 -46.23 46.13 -0.52
C ASP A 414 -46.56 45.11 0.57
N THR A 415 -47.78 45.17 1.09
CA THR A 415 -48.26 44.29 2.18
C THR A 415 -49.03 43.07 1.67
N ILE A 416 -48.94 42.73 0.38
CA ILE A 416 -49.62 41.57 -0.19
C ILE A 416 -48.77 40.34 0.09
N CYS A 417 -49.33 39.36 0.79
CA CYS A 417 -48.72 38.04 0.94
C CYS A 417 -48.87 37.25 -0.37
N ARG A 418 -47.76 37.00 -1.08
CA ARG A 418 -47.74 36.17 -2.30
C ARG A 418 -47.07 34.83 -1.99
N ASN A 419 -46.14 34.41 -2.83
CA ASN A 419 -45.38 33.16 -2.75
C ASN A 419 -43.96 33.38 -2.21
N GLU A 420 -43.70 34.49 -1.51
CA GLU A 420 -42.43 34.69 -0.82
C GLU A 420 -42.17 33.53 0.14
N THR A 421 -40.92 33.09 0.25
CA THR A 421 -40.57 31.89 1.03
C THR A 421 -40.42 32.18 2.50
N ILE A 422 -40.19 33.44 2.90
CA ILE A 422 -40.29 33.88 4.28
C ILE A 422 -41.23 35.08 4.39
N LYS A 423 -42.21 34.98 5.29
CA LYS A 423 -43.25 36.00 5.52
C LYS A 423 -43.42 36.28 7.00
N MET A 424 -43.87 37.49 7.30
CA MET A 424 -44.28 37.90 8.63
C MET A 424 -45.63 38.60 8.57
N SER A 425 -46.53 38.29 9.49
CA SER A 425 -47.88 38.85 9.50
C SER A 425 -48.43 38.96 10.93
N SER A 426 -49.31 39.93 11.15
CA SER A 426 -50.08 40.09 12.40
C SER A 426 -51.56 39.71 12.28
N ASP A 427 -52.01 39.31 11.09
CA ASP A 427 -53.43 39.10 10.76
C ASP A 427 -53.66 37.77 10.03
N ASN A 428 -52.89 36.76 10.43
CA ASN A 428 -52.92 35.41 9.85
C ASN A 428 -52.65 35.40 8.33
N PHE A 429 -51.70 36.21 7.89
CA PHE A 429 -51.24 36.34 6.51
C PHE A 429 -52.33 36.83 5.55
N SER A 430 -53.27 37.62 6.05
CA SER A 430 -54.18 38.41 5.20
C SER A 430 -53.41 39.60 4.61
N THR A 431 -52.49 40.17 5.40
CA THR A 431 -51.47 41.13 4.99
C THR A 431 -50.11 40.72 5.53
N CYS A 432 -49.05 41.09 4.81
CA CYS A 432 -47.67 40.81 5.17
C CYS A 432 -46.93 42.10 5.54
N VAL A 433 -46.00 41.97 6.49
CA VAL A 433 -45.02 43.02 6.78
C VAL A 433 -44.08 43.14 5.58
N LYS A 434 -43.79 44.38 5.17
CA LYS A 434 -42.77 44.65 4.17
C LYS A 434 -41.41 44.33 4.78
N ILE A 435 -40.68 43.39 4.20
CA ILE A 435 -39.35 42.96 4.67
C ILE A 435 -38.35 43.26 3.56
N ALA A 436 -37.19 43.79 3.92
CA ALA A 436 -36.09 44.01 2.99
C ALA A 436 -35.77 42.74 2.18
N HIS A 437 -35.47 42.92 0.89
CA HIS A 437 -35.17 41.85 -0.03
C HIS A 437 -33.90 42.16 -0.83
N PRO A 438 -32.97 41.20 -0.99
CA PRO A 438 -32.94 39.89 -0.32
C PRO A 438 -32.61 40.02 1.18
N PRO A 439 -33.11 39.12 2.03
CA PRO A 439 -32.71 39.06 3.44
C PRO A 439 -31.19 38.86 3.58
N ALA A 440 -30.58 39.55 4.54
CA ALA A 440 -29.14 39.41 4.78
C ALA A 440 -28.85 38.02 5.38
N ALA A 441 -28.01 37.24 4.70
CA ALA A 441 -27.58 35.93 5.16
C ALA A 441 -26.35 36.04 6.07
N SER A 442 -26.27 35.19 7.07
CA SER A 442 -25.16 35.06 8.03
C SER A 442 -25.02 33.61 8.47
N ASN A 443 -24.03 33.31 9.31
CA ASN A 443 -23.75 31.95 9.78
C ASN A 443 -23.65 30.95 8.61
N SER A 444 -22.85 31.31 7.60
CA SER A 444 -22.67 30.53 6.36
C SER A 444 -23.98 30.20 5.62
N ASN A 445 -24.91 31.15 5.54
CA ASN A 445 -26.23 30.99 4.95
C ASN A 445 -27.18 30.03 5.69
N LYS A 446 -26.93 29.77 6.99
CA LYS A 446 -27.92 29.12 7.86
C LYS A 446 -28.92 30.12 8.43
N THR A 447 -28.53 31.39 8.60
CA THR A 447 -29.33 32.39 9.32
C THR A 447 -29.64 33.60 8.46
N PHE A 448 -30.92 33.96 8.35
CA PHE A 448 -31.39 35.08 7.54
C PHE A 448 -32.03 36.15 8.41
N LYS A 449 -31.55 37.40 8.29
CA LYS A 449 -32.11 38.57 8.96
C LYS A 449 -33.31 39.10 8.17
N LEU A 450 -34.47 39.10 8.80
CA LEU A 450 -35.68 39.78 8.34
C LEU A 450 -35.69 41.19 8.93
N ASP A 451 -35.50 42.18 8.06
CA ASP A 451 -35.46 43.61 8.41
C ASP A 451 -36.75 44.29 7.91
N PRO A 452 -37.72 44.60 8.79
CA PRO A 452 -38.92 45.31 8.40
C PRO A 452 -38.61 46.68 7.77
N VAL A 453 -39.20 46.98 6.61
CA VAL A 453 -38.99 48.27 5.90
C VAL A 453 -39.53 49.45 6.71
N ASP A 454 -40.66 49.23 7.37
CA ASP A 454 -41.31 50.19 8.26
C ASP A 454 -41.24 49.65 9.69
N ASN A 455 -41.22 50.56 10.69
CA ASN A 455 -41.35 50.16 12.09
C ASN A 455 -42.60 49.30 12.29
N LEU A 456 -42.47 48.23 13.07
CA LEU A 456 -43.60 47.39 13.42
C LEU A 456 -44.64 48.18 14.22
N THR A 457 -45.91 47.80 14.10
CA THR A 457 -47.00 48.44 14.85
C THR A 457 -46.84 48.14 16.33
N TYR A 458 -46.99 49.16 17.18
CA TYR A 458 -47.00 48.98 18.63
C TYR A 458 -48.08 47.99 19.08
N ASN A 459 -47.81 47.30 20.18
CA ASN A 459 -48.76 46.43 20.86
C ASN A 459 -49.39 45.34 19.97
N THR A 460 -48.65 44.88 18.96
CA THR A 460 -49.15 43.98 17.91
C THR A 460 -48.39 42.66 17.94
N THR A 461 -49.11 41.55 17.85
CA THR A 461 -48.52 40.21 17.76
C THR A 461 -48.28 39.84 16.30
N TYR A 462 -47.07 39.39 16.00
CA TYR A 462 -46.64 38.93 14.69
C TYR A 462 -46.23 37.46 14.71
N THR A 463 -46.39 36.80 13.57
CA THR A 463 -45.99 35.42 13.34
C THR A 463 -45.12 35.36 12.11
N VAL A 464 -44.04 34.56 12.18
CA VAL A 464 -43.18 34.24 11.03
C VAL A 464 -43.63 32.92 10.42
N ARG A 465 -43.67 32.87 9.10
CA ARG A 465 -43.92 31.68 8.31
C ARG A 465 -42.83 31.50 7.28
N VAL A 466 -42.38 30.27 7.15
CA VAL A 466 -41.45 29.82 6.12
C VAL A 466 -42.17 28.79 5.24
N GLU A 467 -42.24 29.06 3.95
CA GLU A 467 -42.91 28.21 2.96
C GLU A 467 -42.00 27.08 2.48
N THR A 468 -42.59 26.05 1.84
CA THR A 468 -41.87 24.88 1.33
C THR A 468 -40.89 25.17 0.19
N GLY A 469 -40.92 26.37 -0.39
CA GLY A 469 -40.02 26.77 -1.49
C GLY A 469 -38.63 27.20 -1.03
N VAL A 470 -38.32 27.09 0.26
CA VAL A 470 -36.94 27.21 0.73
C VAL A 470 -36.18 25.95 0.36
N GLU A 471 -35.06 26.15 -0.33
CA GLU A 471 -34.16 25.11 -0.82
C GLU A 471 -32.82 25.17 -0.09
N ASP A 472 -32.28 24.01 0.27
CA ASP A 472 -30.92 23.92 0.73
C ASP A 472 -29.89 24.14 -0.40
N ALA A 473 -28.61 24.04 -0.04
CA ALA A 473 -27.46 24.16 -0.94
C ALA A 473 -27.47 23.19 -2.14
N LEU A 474 -28.19 22.07 -2.07
CA LEU A 474 -28.31 21.04 -3.10
C LEU A 474 -29.75 20.92 -3.62
N GLU A 475 -30.51 22.00 -3.49
CA GLU A 475 -31.85 22.17 -4.05
C GLU A 475 -32.94 21.29 -3.40
N ASN A 476 -32.69 20.79 -2.17
CA ASN A 476 -33.74 20.11 -1.41
C ASN A 476 -34.71 21.12 -0.82
N ASN A 477 -35.97 20.99 -1.22
CA ASN A 477 -37.06 21.79 -0.65
C ASN A 477 -37.43 21.34 0.76
N MET A 478 -37.82 22.30 1.61
CA MET A 478 -38.50 22.01 2.87
C MET A 478 -39.74 21.11 2.63
N THR A 479 -39.89 20.05 3.43
CA THR A 479 -41.02 19.10 3.29
C THR A 479 -42.36 19.65 3.78
N SER A 480 -42.34 20.66 4.65
CA SER A 480 -43.54 21.25 5.23
C SER A 480 -43.35 22.72 5.54
N GLN A 481 -44.45 23.48 5.50
CA GLN A 481 -44.46 24.88 5.92
C GLN A 481 -44.18 24.97 7.42
N PHE A 482 -43.27 25.84 7.83
CA PHE A 482 -43.06 26.20 9.22
C PHE A 482 -43.85 27.48 9.54
N THR A 483 -44.65 27.46 10.60
CA THR A 483 -45.26 28.67 11.18
C THR A 483 -44.91 28.70 12.66
N HIS A 484 -44.27 29.77 13.11
CA HIS A 484 -43.87 29.90 14.51
C HIS A 484 -45.10 29.90 15.43
N SER A 485 -45.14 28.99 16.40
CA SER A 485 -46.35 28.70 17.19
C SER A 485 -46.79 29.85 18.10
N ASP A 486 -45.85 30.56 18.73
CA ASP A 486 -46.18 31.48 19.83
C ASP A 486 -46.27 32.95 19.43
N GLY A 487 -45.98 33.26 18.15
CA GLY A 487 -45.80 34.65 17.68
C GLY A 487 -44.85 35.46 18.57
N PHE A 488 -44.76 36.77 18.33
CA PHE A 488 -44.08 37.71 19.22
C PHE A 488 -44.80 39.05 19.21
N ARG A 489 -44.80 39.75 20.35
CA ARG A 489 -45.55 41.00 20.53
C ARG A 489 -44.61 42.18 20.69
N THR A 490 -44.85 43.23 19.92
CA THR A 490 -44.14 44.51 20.05
C THR A 490 -44.57 45.28 21.30
N SER A 491 -43.69 46.15 21.79
CA SER A 491 -43.95 47.06 22.90
C SER A 491 -45.21 47.90 22.68
N ALA A 492 -45.92 48.19 23.76
CA ALA A 492 -47.02 49.14 23.77
C ALA A 492 -46.55 50.61 23.83
N PHE A 493 -45.24 50.83 24.00
CA PHE A 493 -44.58 52.13 24.16
C PHE A 493 -43.40 52.29 23.22
#